data_AF-A0A0F9AT70-F1
#
_entry.id   AF-A0A0F9AT70-F1
#
_cell.length_a   1.000
_cell.length_b   1.000
_cell.length_c   1.000
_cell.angle_alpha   90.00
_cell.angle_beta   90.00
_cell.angle_gamma   90.00
#
_symmetry.space_group_name_H-M   'P 1'
#
loop_
_entity.id
_entity.type
_entity.pdbx_description
1 polymer ?
#
loop_
_entity_poly.entity_id
_entity_poly.type
_entity_poly.pdbx_seq_one_letter_code
_entity_poly.pdbx_strand_id
1 'polypeptide(L)'
;MTYRIDCLQYANWSEKIFRQMREGGVDAVHVTIAYHENFRETVLNIEQWNRWFEQFPELIFQGRTGADIRRAKTEGRTAIFFGFQNPSPIEDDIGLVEIVHTLGARFMQLSYNNQSLLATGCYEAEDPGLTRMGREVIDEMNRVGLVVDMSHSADRSTLEAIEHSARPIAITHANPAFWAPARRNKPDDVIRALAESGGMLGFSLYPHHLKDKSDCTLQSFCEMVAQTADMVG
;
A
#
# COMPACT_ATOMS: atom_id res chain seq x y z
N MET A 1 10.79 15.32 15.67
CA MET A 1 10.01 14.22 16.29
C MET A 1 9.84 13.13 15.25
N THR A 2 10.08 11.88 15.61
CA THR A 2 9.99 10.74 14.66
C THR A 2 8.60 10.11 14.72
N TYR A 3 7.98 9.86 13.57
CA TYR A 3 6.71 9.14 13.46
C TYR A 3 6.96 7.67 13.12
N ARG A 4 6.17 6.74 13.68
CA ARG A 4 6.20 5.31 13.29
C ARG A 4 4.99 4.98 12.46
N ILE A 5 5.21 4.63 11.19
CA ILE A 5 4.16 4.36 10.22
C ILE A 5 4.42 2.96 9.62
N ASP A 6 3.41 2.09 9.68
CA ASP A 6 3.40 0.84 8.95
C ASP A 6 2.68 1.06 7.60
N CYS A 7 3.40 0.84 6.50
CA CYS A 7 2.93 1.17 5.16
C CYS A 7 2.01 0.11 4.55
N LEU A 8 1.88 -1.09 5.17
CA LEU A 8 0.85 -2.05 4.81
C LEU A 8 0.70 -3.10 5.92
N GLN A 9 -0.52 -3.26 6.42
CA GLN A 9 -0.87 -4.32 7.36
C GLN A 9 -2.15 -5.04 6.97
N TYR A 10 -2.13 -6.37 7.07
CA TYR A 10 -3.30 -7.22 6.90
C TYR A 10 -3.31 -8.28 8.01
N ALA A 11 -4.11 -8.02 9.04
CA ALA A 11 -4.18 -8.82 10.26
C ALA A 11 -5.61 -9.25 10.55
N ASN A 12 -5.77 -10.25 11.41
CA ASN A 12 -7.06 -10.54 12.03
C ASN A 12 -7.35 -9.48 13.11
N TRP A 13 -7.88 -8.33 12.67
CA TRP A 13 -8.07 -7.15 13.49
C TRP A 13 -8.94 -7.41 14.72
N SER A 14 -8.47 -6.92 15.86
CA SER A 14 -9.11 -7.10 17.16
C SER A 14 -8.52 -6.11 18.15
N GLU A 15 -9.17 -5.94 19.30
CA GLU A 15 -8.64 -5.14 20.40
C GLU A 15 -7.19 -5.51 20.76
N LYS A 16 -6.87 -6.81 20.78
CA LYS A 16 -5.51 -7.30 21.03
C LYS A 16 -4.50 -6.67 20.07
N ILE A 17 -4.80 -6.67 18.78
CA ILE A 17 -3.90 -6.09 17.76
C ILE A 17 -3.81 -4.57 17.93
N PHE A 18 -4.93 -3.90 18.23
CA PHE A 18 -4.94 -2.46 18.49
C PHE A 18 -4.05 -2.09 19.69
N ARG A 19 -4.11 -2.87 20.78
CA ARG A 19 -3.23 -2.70 21.95
C ARG A 19 -1.76 -2.96 21.60
N GLN A 20 -1.46 -3.99 20.82
CA GLN A 20 -0.09 -4.26 20.36
C GLN A 20 0.48 -3.11 19.51
N MET A 21 -0.33 -2.49 18.63
CA MET A 21 0.09 -1.28 17.91
C MET A 21 0.41 -0.11 18.86
N ARG A 22 -0.39 0.06 19.93
CA ARG A 22 -0.11 1.07 20.95
C ARG A 22 1.16 0.77 21.74
N GLU A 23 1.38 -0.47 22.15
CA GLU A 23 2.60 -0.92 22.84
C GLU A 23 3.84 -0.69 21.97
N GLY A 24 3.75 -0.95 20.66
CA GLY A 24 4.80 -0.64 19.68
C GLY A 24 4.96 0.85 19.36
N GLY A 25 4.07 1.70 19.87
CA GLY A 25 4.05 3.14 19.59
C GLY A 25 3.89 3.47 18.11
N VAL A 26 3.04 2.71 17.40
CA VAL A 26 2.68 2.94 16.00
C VAL A 26 1.74 4.13 15.91
N ASP A 27 2.15 5.19 15.22
CA ASP A 27 1.36 6.42 15.08
C ASP A 27 0.33 6.28 13.94
N ALA A 28 0.65 5.52 12.88
CA ALA A 28 -0.27 5.25 11.78
C ALA A 28 -0.03 3.89 11.14
N VAL A 29 -1.09 3.31 10.56
CA VAL A 29 -1.01 2.08 9.76
C VAL A 29 -1.93 2.18 8.54
N HIS A 30 -1.41 1.81 7.38
CA HIS A 30 -2.21 1.53 6.19
C HIS A 30 -2.73 0.10 6.27
N VAL A 31 -4.04 -0.06 6.45
CA VAL A 31 -4.69 -1.36 6.58
C VAL A 31 -5.32 -1.78 5.26
N THR A 32 -5.14 -3.04 4.90
CA THR A 32 -5.88 -3.63 3.78
C THR A 32 -7.31 -3.90 4.20
N ILE A 33 -8.27 -3.32 3.48
CA ILE A 33 -9.71 -3.57 3.69
C ILE A 33 -10.40 -4.14 2.45
N ALA A 34 -9.66 -4.32 1.36
CA ALA A 34 -10.09 -5.06 0.19
C ALA A 34 -8.91 -5.79 -0.44
N TYR A 35 -9.12 -7.08 -0.68
CA TYR A 35 -8.17 -8.04 -1.24
C TYR A 35 -8.83 -8.82 -2.39
N HIS A 36 -10.08 -9.25 -2.21
CA HIS A 36 -10.93 -9.87 -3.25
C HIS A 36 -12.36 -9.30 -3.28
N GLU A 37 -12.69 -8.44 -2.33
CA GLU A 37 -14.00 -7.86 -2.14
C GLU A 37 -14.38 -6.95 -3.31
N ASN A 38 -15.63 -7.06 -3.77
CA ASN A 38 -16.25 -6.10 -4.67
C ASN A 38 -16.66 -4.82 -3.91
N PHE A 39 -17.35 -3.88 -4.58
CA PHE A 39 -17.75 -2.63 -3.95
C PHE A 39 -18.62 -2.86 -2.69
N ARG A 40 -19.65 -3.70 -2.79
CA ARG A 40 -20.59 -3.93 -1.68
C ARG A 40 -19.91 -4.62 -0.49
N GLU A 41 -19.07 -5.60 -0.75
CA GLU A 41 -18.31 -6.32 0.29
C GLU A 41 -17.30 -5.38 0.97
N THR A 42 -16.65 -4.50 0.20
CA THR A 42 -15.76 -3.46 0.75
C THR A 42 -16.53 -2.53 1.69
N VAL A 43 -17.78 -2.17 1.37
CA VAL A 43 -18.63 -1.38 2.28
C VAL A 43 -18.89 -2.12 3.59
N LEU A 44 -19.06 -3.45 3.59
CA LEU A 44 -19.21 -4.23 4.82
C LEU A 44 -17.94 -4.18 5.69
N ASN A 45 -16.76 -4.20 5.07
CA ASN A 45 -15.49 -4.03 5.77
C ASN A 45 -15.39 -2.62 6.40
N ILE A 46 -15.86 -1.59 5.70
CA ILE A 46 -15.92 -0.21 6.23
C ILE A 46 -16.90 -0.12 7.40
N GLU A 47 -18.08 -0.74 7.31
CA GLU A 47 -19.04 -0.83 8.43
C GLU A 47 -18.40 -1.46 9.67
N GLN A 48 -17.60 -2.52 9.50
CA GLN A 48 -16.88 -3.15 10.60
C GLN A 48 -15.81 -2.25 11.21
N TRP A 49 -15.03 -1.54 10.39
CA TRP A 49 -14.05 -0.58 10.88
C TRP A 49 -14.69 0.58 11.64
N ASN A 50 -15.82 1.10 11.16
CA ASN A 50 -16.58 2.14 11.86
C ASN A 50 -16.97 1.68 13.28
N ARG A 51 -17.47 0.44 13.42
CA ARG A 51 -17.76 -0.15 14.74
C ARG A 51 -16.51 -0.25 15.63
N TRP A 52 -15.36 -0.60 15.07
CA TRP A 52 -14.12 -0.63 15.86
C TRP A 52 -13.65 0.75 16.30
N PHE A 53 -13.83 1.80 15.48
CA PHE A 53 -13.54 3.17 15.89
C PHE A 53 -14.44 3.65 17.03
N GLU A 54 -15.70 3.20 17.07
CA GLU A 54 -16.65 3.48 18.15
C GLU A 54 -16.35 2.67 19.42
N GLN A 55 -15.92 1.42 19.28
CA GLN A 55 -15.65 0.51 20.40
C GLN A 55 -14.29 0.77 21.07
N PHE A 56 -13.29 1.20 20.30
CA PHE A 56 -11.92 1.43 20.78
C PHE A 56 -11.42 2.85 20.47
N PRO A 57 -12.18 3.90 20.81
CA PRO A 57 -11.83 5.28 20.47
C PRO A 57 -10.53 5.72 21.13
N GLU A 58 -10.17 5.15 22.28
CA GLU A 58 -8.90 5.43 22.98
C GLU A 58 -7.67 4.77 22.32
N LEU A 59 -7.86 3.82 21.41
CA LEU A 59 -6.77 3.12 20.73
C LEU A 59 -6.59 3.59 19.29
N ILE A 60 -7.69 3.76 18.54
CA ILE A 60 -7.64 3.97 17.09
C ILE A 60 -8.65 5.02 16.60
N PHE A 61 -8.41 5.54 15.39
CA PHE A 61 -9.39 6.31 14.60
C PHE A 61 -9.08 6.26 13.12
N GLN A 62 -10.05 6.65 12.29
CA GLN A 62 -9.84 6.77 10.84
C GLN A 62 -8.89 7.94 10.52
N GLY A 63 -7.78 7.63 9.86
CA GLY A 63 -6.86 8.59 9.27
C GLY A 63 -7.25 8.90 7.82
N ARG A 64 -7.14 10.17 7.43
CA ARG A 64 -7.43 10.65 6.06
C ARG A 64 -6.33 11.54 5.50
N THR A 65 -5.50 12.14 6.36
CA THR A 65 -4.45 13.09 5.99
C THR A 65 -3.21 12.93 6.86
N GLY A 66 -2.08 13.52 6.45
CA GLY A 66 -0.88 13.57 7.29
C GLY A 66 -1.07 14.31 8.64
N ALA A 67 -2.12 15.13 8.78
CA ALA A 67 -2.46 15.76 10.06
C ALA A 67 -2.95 14.73 11.09
N ASP A 68 -3.60 13.66 10.63
CA ASP A 68 -4.09 12.58 11.49
C ASP A 68 -2.93 11.79 12.12
N ILE A 69 -1.79 11.67 11.43
CA ILE A 69 -0.58 11.05 11.98
C ILE A 69 -0.03 11.89 13.15
N ARG A 70 -0.02 13.22 12.99
CA ARG A 70 0.41 14.13 14.07
C ARG A 70 -0.53 14.05 15.26
N ARG A 71 -1.85 14.05 14.99
CA ARG A 71 -2.90 13.90 15.99
C ARG A 71 -2.76 12.59 16.75
N ALA A 72 -2.57 11.46 16.04
CA ALA A 72 -2.40 10.14 16.63
C ALA A 72 -1.26 10.11 17.64
N LYS A 73 -0.12 10.71 17.28
CA LYS A 73 1.02 10.85 18.18
C LYS A 73 0.69 11.66 19.44
N THR A 74 0.07 12.83 19.28
CA THR A 74 -0.27 13.73 20.40
C THR A 74 -1.32 13.11 21.32
N GLU A 75 -2.31 12.41 20.76
CA GLU A 75 -3.40 11.80 21.52
C GLU A 75 -3.05 10.40 22.06
N GLY A 76 -1.89 9.85 21.72
CA GLY A 76 -1.51 8.51 22.14
C GLY A 76 -2.41 7.42 21.53
N ARG A 77 -2.80 7.58 20.26
CA ARG A 77 -3.65 6.68 19.47
C ARG A 77 -2.97 6.29 18.15
N THR A 78 -3.54 5.37 17.40
CA THR A 78 -3.06 5.00 16.05
C THR A 78 -4.06 5.41 14.98
N ALA A 79 -3.62 6.18 13.98
CA ALA A 79 -4.44 6.52 12.82
C ALA A 79 -4.49 5.35 11.82
N ILE A 80 -5.70 4.94 11.43
CA ILE A 80 -5.95 3.84 10.51
C ILE A 80 -6.29 4.40 9.12
N PHE A 81 -5.43 4.15 8.14
CA PHE A 81 -5.63 4.56 6.75
C PHE A 81 -6.12 3.35 5.95
N PHE A 82 -7.26 3.47 5.27
CA PHE A 82 -7.76 2.39 4.44
C PHE A 82 -7.02 2.32 3.11
N GLY A 83 -6.71 1.10 2.68
CA GLY A 83 -6.39 0.87 1.29
C GLY A 83 -6.75 -0.51 0.79
N PHE A 84 -6.62 -0.64 -0.52
CA PHE A 84 -7.04 -1.81 -1.28
C PHE A 84 -5.82 -2.42 -1.96
N GLN A 85 -5.58 -3.71 -1.72
CA GLN A 85 -4.54 -4.43 -2.44
C GLN A 85 -5.01 -4.88 -3.84
N ASN A 86 -6.29 -4.68 -4.17
CA ASN A 86 -6.88 -5.04 -5.44
C ASN A 86 -7.80 -3.91 -5.92
N PRO A 87 -7.90 -3.63 -7.23
CA PRO A 87 -8.85 -2.65 -7.76
C PRO A 87 -10.30 -3.13 -7.77
N SER A 88 -10.61 -4.37 -7.35
CA SER A 88 -11.96 -4.92 -7.32
C SER A 88 -13.05 -4.04 -6.69
N PRO A 89 -12.79 -3.15 -5.70
CA PRO A 89 -13.81 -2.26 -5.16
C PRO A 89 -14.35 -1.22 -6.14
N ILE A 90 -13.64 -0.91 -7.24
CA ILE A 90 -14.12 0.00 -8.27
C ILE A 90 -14.74 -0.71 -9.48
N GLU A 91 -14.68 -2.06 -9.50
CA GLU A 91 -15.26 -2.89 -10.56
C GLU A 91 -14.86 -2.38 -11.97
N ASP A 92 -15.81 -2.16 -12.87
CA ASP A 92 -15.62 -1.54 -14.18
C ASP A 92 -16.10 -0.07 -14.24
N ASP A 93 -16.31 0.58 -13.09
CA ASP A 93 -16.83 1.95 -12.96
C ASP A 93 -15.78 2.90 -12.36
N ILE A 94 -15.19 3.74 -13.22
CA ILE A 94 -14.20 4.75 -12.83
C ILE A 94 -14.76 5.72 -11.76
N GLY A 95 -16.06 6.01 -11.80
CA GLY A 95 -16.71 6.91 -10.84
C GLY A 95 -16.64 6.39 -9.39
N LEU A 96 -16.50 5.07 -9.20
CA LEU A 96 -16.35 4.49 -7.86
C LEU A 96 -15.04 4.87 -7.19
N VAL A 97 -14.02 5.35 -7.92
CA VAL A 97 -12.77 5.88 -7.33
C VAL A 97 -13.06 7.05 -6.39
N GLU A 98 -13.91 8.00 -6.80
CA GLU A 98 -14.31 9.12 -5.95
C GLU A 98 -15.14 8.66 -4.74
N ILE A 99 -16.02 7.67 -4.96
CA ILE A 99 -16.88 7.12 -3.92
C ILE A 99 -16.05 6.44 -2.84
N VAL A 100 -15.14 5.53 -3.20
CA VAL A 100 -14.31 4.83 -2.21
C VAL A 100 -13.34 5.78 -1.50
N HIS A 101 -12.82 6.80 -2.19
CA HIS A 101 -12.04 7.85 -1.57
C HIS A 101 -12.85 8.65 -0.54
N THR A 102 -14.10 8.99 -0.86
CA THR A 102 -15.05 9.67 0.04
C THR A 102 -15.32 8.82 1.29
N LEU A 103 -15.51 7.51 1.12
CA LEU A 103 -15.69 6.55 2.20
C LEU A 103 -14.43 6.34 3.06
N GLY A 104 -13.27 6.80 2.59
CA GLY A 104 -12.04 6.94 3.38
C GLY A 104 -10.83 6.19 2.86
N ALA A 105 -10.92 5.52 1.71
CA ALA A 105 -9.76 4.91 1.06
C ALA A 105 -8.70 5.96 0.71
N ARG A 106 -7.43 5.64 0.95
CA ARG A 106 -6.29 6.52 0.64
C ARG A 106 -5.23 5.87 -0.23
N PHE A 107 -5.25 4.55 -0.36
CA PHE A 107 -4.37 3.79 -1.23
C PHE A 107 -5.18 2.76 -2.01
N MET A 108 -4.86 2.57 -3.28
CA MET A 108 -5.41 1.47 -4.07
C MET A 108 -4.34 0.94 -5.02
N GLN A 109 -4.19 -0.38 -5.02
CA GLN A 109 -3.36 -1.05 -6.01
C GLN A 109 -4.07 -1.21 -7.34
N LEU A 110 -3.32 -1.14 -8.44
CA LEU A 110 -3.88 -1.36 -9.78
C LEU A 110 -4.01 -2.85 -10.15
N SER A 111 -3.35 -3.74 -9.42
CA SER A 111 -3.43 -5.19 -9.64
C SER A 111 -3.09 -5.96 -8.38
N TYR A 112 -3.48 -7.24 -8.34
CA TYR A 112 -3.09 -8.17 -7.29
C TYR A 112 -2.68 -9.53 -7.89
N ASN A 113 -1.36 -9.75 -8.05
CA ASN A 113 -0.72 -10.94 -8.60
C ASN A 113 -1.04 -11.26 -10.08
N ASN A 114 -2.30 -11.18 -10.48
CA ASN A 114 -2.80 -11.49 -11.81
C ASN A 114 -3.15 -10.20 -12.59
N GLN A 115 -3.46 -10.37 -13.87
CA GLN A 115 -4.01 -9.31 -14.71
C GLN A 115 -5.32 -8.76 -14.12
N SER A 116 -5.45 -7.43 -14.05
CA SER A 116 -6.69 -6.74 -13.73
C SER A 116 -7.22 -5.98 -14.94
N LEU A 117 -8.35 -5.29 -14.79
CA LEU A 117 -8.85 -4.33 -15.77
C LEU A 117 -7.91 -3.13 -15.97
N LEU A 118 -6.98 -2.89 -15.05
CA LEU A 118 -6.18 -1.66 -14.98
C LEU A 118 -4.70 -1.89 -15.36
N ALA A 119 -4.11 -2.96 -14.85
CA ALA A 119 -2.67 -3.23 -14.97
C ALA A 119 -2.38 -4.72 -14.81
N THR A 120 -1.14 -5.10 -15.08
CA THR A 120 -0.69 -6.48 -14.95
C THR A 120 -0.06 -6.75 -13.59
N GLY A 121 -0.43 -7.87 -12.97
CA GLY A 121 0.17 -8.35 -11.74
C GLY A 121 1.50 -9.09 -11.95
N CYS A 122 2.36 -9.10 -10.93
CA CYS A 122 3.73 -9.62 -11.02
C CYS A 122 3.87 -11.14 -11.23
N TYR A 123 2.77 -11.91 -11.18
CA TYR A 123 2.78 -13.36 -11.40
C TYR A 123 2.33 -13.77 -12.80
N GLU A 124 1.82 -12.84 -13.61
CA GLU A 124 1.50 -13.09 -15.01
C GLU A 124 2.76 -13.43 -15.83
N ALA A 125 2.56 -14.20 -16.90
CA ALA A 125 3.65 -14.55 -17.81
C ALA A 125 4.08 -13.38 -18.70
N GLU A 126 3.11 -12.53 -19.06
CA GLU A 126 3.29 -11.39 -19.95
C GLU A 126 2.83 -10.13 -19.23
N ASP A 127 3.59 -9.03 -19.37
CA ASP A 127 3.25 -7.71 -18.85
C ASP A 127 3.03 -6.75 -20.04
N PRO A 128 1.80 -6.63 -20.57
CA PRO A 128 1.48 -5.66 -21.62
C PRO A 128 1.51 -4.20 -21.13
N GLY A 129 1.67 -3.93 -19.84
CA GLY A 129 1.64 -2.59 -19.26
C GLY A 129 0.24 -2.16 -18.80
N LEU A 130 0.03 -0.84 -18.73
CA LEU A 130 -1.26 -0.28 -18.35
C LEU A 130 -2.30 -0.48 -19.44
N THR A 131 -3.53 -0.83 -19.04
CA THR A 131 -4.66 -0.83 -19.97
C THR A 131 -5.14 0.60 -20.22
N ARG A 132 -6.01 0.78 -21.23
CA ARG A 132 -6.69 2.06 -21.46
C ARG A 132 -7.50 2.51 -20.23
N MET A 133 -8.21 1.58 -19.58
CA MET A 133 -8.97 1.90 -18.37
C MET A 133 -8.05 2.23 -17.19
N GLY A 134 -6.91 1.53 -17.06
CA GLY A 134 -5.93 1.81 -16.02
C GLY A 134 -5.40 3.25 -16.04
N ARG A 135 -5.17 3.80 -17.24
CA ARG A 135 -4.76 5.20 -17.40
C ARG A 135 -5.83 6.19 -16.92
N GLU A 136 -7.08 5.99 -17.32
CA GLU A 136 -8.21 6.83 -16.87
C GLU A 136 -8.44 6.72 -15.35
N VAL A 137 -8.25 5.53 -14.78
CA VAL A 137 -8.33 5.33 -13.32
C VAL A 137 -7.19 6.05 -12.61
N ILE A 138 -5.95 6.00 -13.12
CA ILE A 138 -4.84 6.78 -12.55
C ILE A 138 -5.14 8.28 -12.60
N ASP A 139 -5.73 8.79 -13.68
CA ASP A 139 -6.11 10.20 -13.80
C ASP A 139 -7.14 10.59 -12.74
N GLU A 140 -8.15 9.75 -12.52
CA GLU A 140 -9.17 9.97 -11.48
C GLU A 140 -8.59 9.85 -10.06
N MET A 141 -7.72 8.87 -9.82
CA MET A 141 -6.99 8.71 -8.57
C MET A 141 -6.15 9.96 -8.25
N ASN A 142 -5.45 10.51 -9.26
CA ASN A 142 -4.69 11.74 -9.14
C ASN A 142 -5.58 12.94 -8.81
N ARG A 143 -6.74 13.06 -9.47
CA ARG A 143 -7.73 14.13 -9.25
C ARG A 143 -8.26 14.12 -7.82
N VAL A 144 -8.70 12.97 -7.30
CA VAL A 144 -9.31 12.88 -5.96
C VAL A 144 -8.27 12.77 -4.84
N GLY A 145 -7.04 12.38 -5.16
CA GLY A 145 -5.97 12.16 -4.19
C GLY A 145 -5.96 10.76 -3.56
N LEU A 146 -6.39 9.74 -4.31
CA LEU A 146 -6.19 8.34 -3.96
C LEU A 146 -4.80 7.91 -4.45
N VAL A 147 -3.95 7.42 -3.56
CA VAL A 147 -2.56 7.05 -3.91
C VAL A 147 -2.54 5.77 -4.74
N VAL A 148 -1.85 5.82 -5.87
CA VAL A 148 -1.55 4.65 -6.71
C VAL A 148 -0.49 3.80 -6.02
N ASP A 149 -0.80 2.52 -5.76
CA ASP A 149 0.14 1.54 -5.21
C ASP A 149 0.46 0.45 -6.25
N MET A 150 1.75 0.20 -6.51
CA MET A 150 2.21 -0.77 -7.51
C MET A 150 2.94 -1.95 -6.88
N SER A 151 2.69 -2.21 -5.59
CA SER A 151 3.27 -3.32 -4.85
C SER A 151 3.13 -4.63 -5.62
N HIS A 152 1.91 -5.13 -5.88
CA HIS A 152 1.70 -6.41 -6.57
C HIS A 152 1.72 -6.36 -8.11
N SER A 153 2.12 -5.23 -8.69
CA SER A 153 2.13 -5.05 -10.15
C SER A 153 3.45 -5.52 -10.77
N ALA A 154 3.39 -5.92 -12.03
CA ALA A 154 4.55 -6.27 -12.84
C ALA A 154 5.39 -5.02 -13.20
N ASP A 155 6.62 -5.23 -13.65
CA ASP A 155 7.63 -4.17 -13.73
C ASP A 155 7.32 -3.13 -14.81
N ARG A 156 6.90 -3.53 -16.02
CA ARG A 156 6.53 -2.60 -17.08
C ARG A 156 5.25 -1.86 -16.73
N SER A 157 4.24 -2.54 -16.20
CA SER A 157 3.05 -1.90 -15.63
C SER A 157 3.41 -0.86 -14.58
N THR A 158 4.38 -1.15 -13.71
CA THR A 158 4.87 -0.21 -12.69
C THR A 158 5.54 1.02 -13.34
N LEU A 159 6.44 0.82 -14.30
CA LEU A 159 7.12 1.92 -15.01
C LEU A 159 6.14 2.82 -15.77
N GLU A 160 5.16 2.22 -16.46
CA GLU A 160 4.14 2.99 -17.17
C GLU A 160 3.23 3.78 -16.21
N ALA A 161 2.96 3.27 -15.00
CA ALA A 161 2.24 4.01 -13.97
C ALA A 161 3.06 5.17 -13.40
N ILE A 162 4.38 4.98 -13.21
CA ILE A 162 5.30 6.05 -12.82
C ILE A 162 5.30 7.17 -13.88
N GLU A 163 5.38 6.81 -15.16
CA GLU A 163 5.39 7.77 -16.27
C GLU A 163 4.06 8.49 -16.45
N HIS A 164 2.93 7.77 -16.35
CA HIS A 164 1.61 8.32 -16.60
C HIS A 164 1.08 9.17 -15.44
N SER A 165 1.40 8.81 -14.19
CA SER A 165 0.83 9.47 -13.02
C SER A 165 1.34 10.90 -12.85
N ALA A 166 0.42 11.85 -12.71
CA ALA A 166 0.73 13.25 -12.43
C ALA A 166 1.17 13.51 -10.97
N ARG A 167 1.08 12.49 -10.10
CA ARG A 167 1.50 12.53 -8.69
C ARG A 167 2.39 11.33 -8.38
N PRO A 168 3.30 11.44 -7.40
CA PRO A 168 4.12 10.32 -7.00
C PRO A 168 3.30 9.09 -6.61
N ILE A 169 3.69 7.93 -7.11
CA ILE A 169 3.09 6.65 -6.75
C ILE A 169 3.83 6.02 -5.55
N ALA A 170 3.28 4.94 -5.01
CA ALA A 170 3.91 4.15 -3.97
C ALA A 170 4.13 2.70 -4.40
N ILE A 171 5.14 2.09 -3.82
CA ILE A 171 5.27 0.64 -3.67
C ILE A 171 5.29 0.41 -2.16
N THR A 172 4.11 0.26 -1.56
CA THR A 172 3.96 0.26 -0.10
C THR A 172 4.64 -0.92 0.60
N HIS A 173 4.85 -2.03 -0.10
CA HIS A 173 5.51 -3.21 0.44
C HIS A 173 6.14 -4.09 -0.66
N ALA A 174 7.44 -3.92 -0.87
CA ALA A 174 8.28 -4.81 -1.66
C ALA A 174 9.75 -4.66 -1.22
N ASN A 175 10.61 -5.59 -1.61
CA ASN A 175 12.06 -5.46 -1.40
C ASN A 175 12.80 -5.39 -2.74
N PRO A 176 14.08 -5.02 -2.77
CA PRO A 176 14.89 -5.05 -3.98
C PRO A 176 15.22 -6.48 -4.43
N ALA A 177 15.20 -6.69 -5.74
CA ALA A 177 15.52 -7.97 -6.37
C ALA A 177 17.00 -8.34 -6.21
N PHE A 178 17.91 -7.36 -6.10
CA PHE A 178 19.34 -7.62 -5.84
C PHE A 178 19.56 -8.39 -4.52
N TRP A 179 18.68 -8.23 -3.54
CA TRP A 179 18.80 -8.89 -2.23
C TRP A 179 18.18 -10.28 -2.22
N ALA A 180 17.02 -10.44 -2.85
CA ALA A 180 16.37 -11.73 -3.04
C ALA A 180 15.54 -11.74 -4.34
N PRO A 181 15.71 -12.74 -5.23
CA PRO A 181 15.02 -12.78 -6.53
C PRO A 181 13.60 -13.36 -6.42
N ALA A 182 12.79 -12.80 -5.51
CA ALA A 182 11.36 -13.11 -5.44
C ALA A 182 10.62 -12.33 -6.53
N ARG A 183 9.60 -12.94 -7.17
CA ARG A 183 8.79 -12.24 -8.21
C ARG A 183 8.13 -10.95 -7.72
N ARG A 184 7.90 -10.83 -6.41
CA ARG A 184 7.34 -9.62 -5.78
C ARG A 184 8.40 -8.54 -5.51
N ASN A 185 9.69 -8.89 -5.52
CA ASN A 185 10.76 -7.93 -5.32
C ASN A 185 11.04 -7.18 -6.62
N LYS A 186 11.42 -5.90 -6.50
CA LYS A 186 11.51 -4.97 -7.61
C LYS A 186 12.94 -4.85 -8.12
N PRO A 187 13.17 -4.85 -9.44
CA PRO A 187 14.50 -4.61 -10.00
C PRO A 187 14.95 -3.17 -9.77
N ASP A 188 16.27 -2.94 -9.82
CA ASP A 188 16.90 -1.67 -9.46
C ASP A 188 16.42 -0.50 -10.34
N ASP A 189 16.14 -0.75 -11.62
CA ASP A 189 15.63 0.25 -12.56
C ASP A 189 14.22 0.74 -12.17
N VAL A 190 13.33 -0.16 -11.76
CA VAL A 190 12.00 0.20 -11.22
C VAL A 190 12.14 1.02 -9.94
N ILE A 191 13.05 0.63 -9.02
CA ILE A 191 13.26 1.34 -7.76
C ILE A 191 13.83 2.74 -8.01
N ARG A 192 14.78 2.89 -8.94
CA ARG A 192 15.34 4.19 -9.33
C ARG A 192 14.29 5.08 -9.97
N ALA A 193 13.52 4.56 -10.94
CA ALA A 193 12.43 5.31 -11.57
C ALA A 193 11.40 5.79 -10.54
N LEU A 194 11.06 4.94 -9.56
CA LEU A 194 10.16 5.31 -8.47
C LEU A 194 10.73 6.48 -7.68
N ALA A 195 11.99 6.41 -7.26
CA ALA A 195 12.65 7.48 -6.49
C ALA A 195 12.78 8.79 -7.29
N GLU A 196 13.17 8.72 -8.57
CA GLU A 196 13.29 9.88 -9.45
C GLU A 196 11.94 10.60 -9.65
N SER A 197 10.82 9.86 -9.63
CA SER A 197 9.47 10.43 -9.66
C SER A 197 8.99 11.03 -8.33
N GLY A 198 9.81 10.95 -7.27
CA GLY A 198 9.45 11.34 -5.91
C GLY A 198 8.52 10.35 -5.20
N GLY A 199 8.43 9.12 -5.70
CA GLY A 199 7.64 8.03 -5.14
C GLY A 199 8.24 7.48 -3.84
N MET A 200 7.56 6.48 -3.27
CA MET A 200 7.95 5.85 -2.00
C MET A 200 8.02 4.33 -2.12
N LEU A 201 9.11 3.75 -1.60
CA LEU A 201 9.27 2.32 -1.40
C LEU A 201 9.17 1.97 0.09
N GLY A 202 8.20 1.14 0.44
CA GLY A 202 8.09 0.51 1.76
C GLY A 202 8.65 -0.92 1.71
N PHE A 203 9.51 -1.25 2.68
CA PHE A 203 10.17 -2.56 2.74
C PHE A 203 9.27 -3.60 3.40
N SER A 204 9.20 -4.79 2.80
CA SER A 204 8.30 -5.86 3.24
C SER A 204 9.01 -6.87 4.14
N LEU A 205 8.39 -7.17 5.30
CA LEU A 205 8.82 -8.24 6.19
C LEU A 205 8.16 -9.61 5.91
N TYR A 206 7.49 -9.75 4.76
CA TYR A 206 6.82 -11.01 4.42
C TYR A 206 7.85 -12.08 4.00
N PRO A 207 7.86 -13.29 4.61
CA PRO A 207 8.93 -14.27 4.41
C PRO A 207 9.23 -14.63 2.95
N HIS A 208 8.24 -14.61 2.06
CA HIS A 208 8.47 -14.91 0.64
C HIS A 208 9.19 -13.80 -0.13
N HIS A 209 9.32 -12.61 0.46
CA HIS A 209 10.08 -11.47 -0.08
C HIS A 209 11.49 -11.37 0.53
N LEU A 210 11.77 -12.14 1.59
CA LEU A 210 13.02 -12.06 2.34
C LEU A 210 14.09 -12.99 1.78
N LYS A 211 15.34 -12.53 1.80
CA LYS A 211 16.50 -13.41 1.67
C LYS A 211 16.48 -14.40 2.83
N ASP A 212 16.70 -15.68 2.55
CA ASP A 212 16.64 -16.78 3.53
C ASP A 212 15.25 -16.97 4.20
N LYS A 213 14.21 -16.33 3.67
CA LYS A 213 12.81 -16.48 4.11
C LYS A 213 12.65 -16.25 5.61
N SER A 214 12.16 -17.25 6.35
CA SER A 214 11.94 -17.18 7.79
C SER A 214 13.25 -17.12 8.60
N ASP A 215 14.39 -17.49 7.99
CA ASP A 215 15.71 -17.43 8.62
C ASP A 215 16.40 -16.08 8.39
N CYS A 216 15.72 -15.11 7.76
CA CYS A 216 16.23 -13.76 7.55
C CYS A 216 16.61 -13.11 8.89
N THR A 217 17.86 -12.64 9.00
CA THR A 217 18.31 -11.91 10.17
C THR A 217 17.93 -10.44 10.09
N LEU A 218 17.77 -9.79 11.25
CA LEU A 218 17.57 -8.34 11.34
C LEU A 218 18.72 -7.58 10.65
N GLN A 219 19.96 -8.05 10.83
CA GLN A 219 21.15 -7.45 10.22
C GLN A 219 21.05 -7.45 8.69
N SER A 220 20.75 -8.60 8.08
CA SER A 220 20.61 -8.74 6.62
C SER A 220 19.52 -7.81 6.06
N PHE A 221 18.39 -7.71 6.75
CA PHE A 221 17.31 -6.80 6.36
C PHE A 221 17.72 -5.33 6.46
N CYS A 222 18.35 -4.92 7.57
CA CYS A 222 18.82 -3.56 7.77
C CYS A 222 19.91 -3.15 6.77
N GLU A 223 20.84 -4.06 6.43
CA GLU A 223 21.87 -3.84 5.42
C GLU A 223 21.25 -3.63 4.03
N MET A 224 20.25 -4.44 3.66
CA MET A 224 19.50 -4.25 2.42
C MET A 224 18.80 -2.90 2.38
N VAL A 225 18.15 -2.48 3.47
CA VAL A 225 17.48 -1.18 3.56
C VAL A 225 18.49 -0.03 3.39
N ALA A 226 19.63 -0.10 4.08
CA ALA A 226 20.69 0.91 3.98
C ALA A 226 21.25 1.00 2.55
N GLN A 227 21.58 -0.15 1.94
CA GLN A 227 22.06 -0.21 0.56
C GLN A 227 21.03 0.33 -0.44
N THR A 228 19.75 0.08 -0.21
CA THR A 228 18.66 0.62 -1.06
C THR A 228 18.56 2.13 -0.92
N ALA A 229 18.67 2.68 0.30
CA ALA A 229 18.69 4.13 0.52
C ALA A 229 19.90 4.77 -0.17
N ASP A 230 21.11 4.20 -0.02
CA ASP A 230 22.31 4.69 -0.70
C ASP A 230 22.17 4.66 -2.24
N MET A 231 21.38 3.71 -2.77
CA MET A 231 21.13 3.57 -4.20
C MET A 231 20.31 4.72 -4.79
N VAL A 232 19.34 5.26 -4.04
CA VAL A 232 18.34 6.21 -4.54
C VAL A 232 18.42 7.61 -3.93
N GLY A 233 19.21 7.79 -2.87
CA GLY A 233 19.30 9.06 -2.12
C GLY A 233 18.15 9.25 -1.14
#